data_AF-A0AAV9MIH2-F1
#
_entry.id   AF-A0AAV9MIH2-F1
#
_cell.length_a   1.000
_cell.length_b   1.000
_cell.length_c   1.000
_cell.angle_alpha   90.00
_cell.angle_beta   90.00
_cell.angle_gamma   90.00
#
_symmetry.space_group_name_H-M   'P 1'
#
loop_
_entity.id
_entity.type
_entity.pdbx_description
1 polymer ?
#
loop_
_entity_poly.entity_id
_entity_poly.type
_entity_poly.pdbx_seq_one_letter_code
_entity_poly.pdbx_strand_id
1 'polypeptide(L)'
;MTLIGSFNGFLCLLNGRRYDVDHRIYISNHILGEYFEVKLPKWDKRIRRVSYAFCFSKASSQFKVLRSVLRKSVGSSKISELEVYTLGANEKWKNVGKAPEPLCGLFSKVNINGVIHWMG
;
A
#
# COMPACT_ATOMS: atom_id res chain seq x y z
N MET A 1 0.72 5.23 15.38
CA MET A 1 1.41 4.48 14.31
C MET A 1 0.75 3.11 14.17
N THR A 2 0.57 2.60 12.96
CA THR A 2 -0.16 1.34 12.69
C THR A 2 0.67 0.45 11.76
N LEU A 3 0.86 -0.83 12.11
CA LEU A 3 1.53 -1.80 11.26
C LEU A 3 0.69 -2.12 10.01
N ILE A 4 1.28 -1.95 8.83
CA ILE A 4 0.73 -2.38 7.53
C ILE A 4 1.13 -3.83 7.25
N GLY A 5 2.40 -4.16 7.46
CA GLY A 5 2.93 -5.51 7.27
C GLY A 5 4.42 -5.59 7.60
N SER A 6 4.94 -6.80 7.69
CA SER A 6 6.34 -7.09 8.03
C SER A 6 6.90 -8.22 7.17
N PHE A 7 8.16 -8.12 6.76
CA PHE A 7 8.84 -9.20 6.02
C PHE A 7 10.36 -9.08 6.16
N ASN A 8 11.05 -10.19 6.45
CA ASN A 8 12.52 -10.26 6.59
C ASN A 8 13.14 -9.11 7.41
N GLY A 9 12.59 -8.82 8.60
CA GLY A 9 13.10 -7.77 9.49
C GLY A 9 12.68 -6.33 9.14
N PHE A 10 12.09 -6.10 7.96
CA PHE A 10 11.52 -4.81 7.59
C PHE A 10 10.08 -4.67 8.07
N LEU A 11 9.75 -3.49 8.56
CA LEU A 11 8.41 -3.10 9.00
C LEU A 11 7.87 -2.01 8.10
N CYS A 12 6.65 -2.17 7.59
CA CYS A 12 5.93 -1.12 6.90
C CYS A 12 4.88 -0.52 7.83
N LEU A 13 4.99 0.77 8.10
CA LEU A 13 4.29 1.48 9.16
C LEU A 13 3.53 2.67 8.58
N LEU A 14 2.28 2.83 9.03
CA LEU A 14 1.46 4.00 8.78
C LEU A 14 1.56 4.95 9.96
N ASN A 15 1.86 6.22 9.69
CA ASN A 15 1.66 7.31 10.64
C ASN A 15 0.43 8.14 10.25
N GLY A 16 -0.42 8.51 11.23
CA GLY A 16 -1.75 9.10 11.00
C GLY A 16 -2.83 8.06 10.69
N ARG A 17 -4.04 8.52 10.29
CA ARG A 17 -5.12 7.63 9.84
C ARG A 17 -5.10 7.52 8.32
N ARG A 18 -5.47 6.34 7.79
CA ARG A 18 -5.43 6.03 6.33
C ARG A 18 -6.24 6.99 5.44
N TYR A 19 -7.16 7.75 6.04
CA TYR A 19 -8.05 8.67 5.34
C TYR A 19 -7.67 10.14 5.54
N ASP A 20 -6.63 10.42 6.31
CA ASP A 20 -6.14 11.78 6.52
C ASP A 20 -5.27 12.19 5.33
N VAL A 21 -5.30 13.45 4.93
CA VAL A 21 -4.55 13.94 3.76
C VAL A 21 -3.03 13.93 3.97
N ASP A 22 -2.60 13.90 5.22
CA ASP A 22 -1.22 14.06 5.69
C ASP A 22 -0.63 12.77 6.28
N HIS A 23 -1.32 11.63 6.15
CA HIS A 23 -0.77 10.35 6.58
C HIS A 23 0.50 10.01 5.81
N ARG A 24 1.40 9.28 6.47
CA ARG A 24 2.72 8.92 5.92
C ARG A 24 2.95 7.43 6.02
N ILE A 25 3.76 6.89 5.11
CA ILE A 25 4.17 5.48 5.12
C ILE A 25 5.68 5.40 5.26
N TYR A 26 6.13 4.60 6.20
CA TYR A 26 7.53 4.35 6.49
C TYR A 26 7.84 2.87 6.30
N ILE A 27 8.96 2.57 5.66
CA ILE A 27 9.57 1.25 5.65
C ILE A 27 10.80 1.34 6.55
N SER A 28 10.80 0.62 7.66
CA SER A 28 11.88 0.67 8.65
C SER A 28 12.62 -0.65 8.71
N ASN A 29 13.95 -0.57 8.76
CA ASN A 29 14.81 -1.62 9.25
C ASN A 29 15.20 -1.31 10.70
N HIS A 30 14.37 -1.76 11.63
CA HIS A 30 14.56 -1.48 13.06
C HIS A 30 15.87 -2.05 13.62
N ILE A 31 16.46 -3.07 12.98
CA ILE A 31 17.75 -3.65 13.40
C ILE A 31 18.89 -2.67 13.12
N LEU A 32 18.84 -1.98 11.97
CA LEU A 32 19.86 -1.00 11.58
C LEU A 32 19.53 0.44 12.01
N GLY A 33 18.33 0.68 12.57
CA GLY A 33 17.85 2.03 12.89
C GLY A 33 17.50 2.88 11.66
N GLU A 34 17.49 2.26 10.47
CA GLU A 34 17.24 2.94 9.21
C GLU A 34 15.74 2.97 8.89
N TYR A 35 15.30 4.03 8.21
CA TYR A 35 13.95 4.12 7.67
C TYR A 35 13.91 4.84 6.34
N PHE A 36 12.88 4.52 5.56
CA PHE A 36 12.59 5.11 4.27
C PHE A 36 11.14 5.60 4.27
N GLU A 37 10.94 6.88 3.99
CA GLU A 37 9.60 7.44 3.80
C GLU A 37 9.14 7.23 2.35
N VAL A 38 8.01 6.53 2.18
CA VAL A 38 7.42 6.30 0.86
C VAL A 38 6.73 7.58 0.40
N LYS A 39 7.17 8.12 -0.74
CA LYS A 39 6.57 9.30 -1.38
C LYS A 39 5.16 8.96 -1.86
N LEU A 40 4.14 9.41 -1.13
CA LEU A 40 2.74 9.14 -1.48
C LEU A 40 2.27 9.98 -2.68
N PRO A 41 1.33 9.48 -3.49
CA PRO A 41 0.68 10.28 -4.52
C PRO A 41 -0.11 11.42 -3.88
N LYS A 42 -0.26 12.54 -4.60
CA LYS A 42 -1.13 13.65 -4.15
C LYS A 42 -2.55 13.14 -3.88
N TRP A 43 -3.13 13.62 -2.78
CA TRP A 43 -4.48 13.25 -2.41
C TRP A 43 -5.52 13.86 -3.38
N ASP A 44 -6.37 13.01 -3.95
CA ASP A 44 -7.49 13.42 -4.82
C ASP A 44 -8.77 13.47 -3.98
N LYS A 45 -9.55 14.56 -4.08
CA LYS A 45 -10.83 14.76 -3.39
C LYS A 45 -11.87 13.68 -3.67
N ARG A 46 -11.73 12.94 -4.78
CA ARG A 46 -12.60 11.81 -5.14
C ARG A 46 -12.28 10.53 -4.37
N ILE A 47 -11.15 10.46 -3.68
CA ILE A 47 -10.75 9.31 -2.86
C ILE A 47 -11.69 9.22 -1.66
N ARG A 48 -12.37 8.09 -1.52
CA ARG A 48 -13.20 7.78 -0.34
C ARG A 48 -12.46 6.92 0.66
N ARG A 49 -11.71 5.93 0.18
CA ARG A 49 -10.98 5.00 1.03
C ARG A 49 -9.65 4.63 0.40
N VAL A 50 -8.65 4.42 1.24
CA VAL A 50 -7.37 3.86 0.87
C VAL A 50 -7.04 2.70 1.79
N SER A 51 -6.39 1.68 1.24
CA SER A 51 -5.81 0.58 2.01
C SER A 51 -4.44 0.23 1.49
N TYR A 52 -3.58 -0.20 2.39
CA TYR A 52 -2.18 -0.47 2.12
C TYR A 52 -1.85 -1.91 2.46
N ALA A 53 -0.90 -2.46 1.71
CA ALA A 53 -0.26 -3.73 2.03
C ALA A 53 1.23 -3.66 1.69
N PHE A 54 2.00 -4.54 2.30
CA PHE A 54 3.45 -4.62 2.12
C PHE A 54 3.86 -6.05 1.80
N CYS A 55 4.70 -6.22 0.78
CA CYS A 55 5.23 -7.53 0.41
C CYS A 55 6.64 -7.46 -0.16
N PHE A 56 7.26 -8.63 -0.22
CA PHE A 56 8.44 -8.87 -1.01
C PHE A 56 8.07 -9.77 -2.19
N SER A 57 8.32 -9.30 -3.41
CA SER A 57 8.16 -10.10 -4.61
C SER A 57 9.45 -10.88 -4.86
N LYS A 58 9.40 -12.21 -4.69
CA LYS A 58 10.53 -13.09 -4.99
C LYS A 58 10.95 -13.01 -6.47
N ALA A 59 9.98 -12.92 -7.38
CA ALA A 59 10.22 -12.88 -8.83
C ALA A 59 11.07 -11.67 -9.26
N SER A 60 10.87 -10.51 -8.64
CA SER A 60 11.67 -9.30 -8.93
C SER A 60 12.70 -8.99 -7.85
N SER A 61 12.85 -9.83 -6.82
CA SER A 61 13.68 -9.60 -5.63
C SER A 61 13.53 -8.20 -5.02
N GLN A 62 12.29 -7.69 -4.94
CA GLN A 62 12.03 -6.31 -4.53
C GLN A 62 10.88 -6.22 -3.54
N PHE A 63 11.03 -5.30 -2.58
CA PHE A 63 9.93 -4.88 -1.72
C PHE A 63 8.95 -4.00 -2.48
N LYS A 64 7.67 -4.23 -2.22
CA LYS A 64 6.55 -3.51 -2.83
C LYS A 64 5.55 -3.07 -1.78
N VAL A 65 5.05 -1.85 -1.95
CA VAL A 65 3.89 -1.34 -1.20
C VAL A 65 2.72 -1.27 -2.17
N LEU A 66 1.63 -1.91 -1.81
CA LEU A 66 0.39 -1.87 -2.56
C LEU A 66 -0.51 -0.80 -1.95
N ARG A 67 -1.23 -0.08 -2.80
CA ARG A 67 -2.22 0.92 -2.43
C ARG A 67 -3.50 0.65 -3.21
N SER A 68 -4.54 0.20 -2.53
CA SER A 68 -5.89 0.13 -3.09
C SER A 68 -6.59 1.46 -2.83
N VAL A 69 -7.16 2.05 -3.88
CA VAL A 69 -7.84 3.34 -3.83
C VAL A 69 -9.27 3.16 -4.30
N LEU A 70 -10.23 3.50 -3.44
CA LEU A 70 -11.63 3.55 -3.79
C LEU A 70 -12.02 4.99 -4.12
N ARG A 71 -12.34 5.26 -5.39
CA ARG A 71 -12.74 6.59 -5.88
C ARG A 71 -14.25 6.66 -6.14
N LYS A 72 -14.83 7.85 -5.95
CA LYS A 72 -16.17 8.16 -6.48
C LYS A 72 -16.08 8.27 -8.01
N SER A 73 -16.94 7.56 -8.75
CA SER A 73 -17.20 7.83 -10.17
C SER A 73 -18.38 8.77 -10.34
N VAL A 74 -18.41 9.47 -11.49
CA VAL A 74 -19.61 10.15 -11.99
C VAL A 74 -20.66 9.06 -12.24
N GLY A 75 -21.85 9.17 -11.64
CA GLY A 75 -22.93 8.18 -11.77
C GLY A 75 -23.00 7.11 -10.67
N SER A 76 -22.37 7.32 -9.50
CA SER A 76 -22.47 6.51 -8.27
C SER A 76 -21.69 5.19 -8.19
N SER A 77 -21.12 4.70 -9.31
CA SER A 77 -20.26 3.52 -9.28
C SER A 77 -18.95 3.82 -8.54
N LYS A 78 -18.49 2.87 -7.72
CA LYS A 78 -17.20 2.96 -7.02
C LYS A 78 -16.14 2.27 -7.89
N ILE A 79 -15.02 2.93 -8.14
CA ILE A 79 -13.90 2.32 -8.86
C ILE A 79 -12.82 1.99 -7.83
N SER A 80 -12.44 0.72 -7.77
CA SER A 80 -11.29 0.23 -7.00
C SER A 80 -10.09 0.15 -7.93
N GLU A 81 -9.08 0.98 -7.69
CA GLU A 81 -7.82 0.95 -8.43
C GLU A 81 -6.72 0.39 -7.53
N LEU A 82 -5.80 -0.33 -8.13
CA LEU A 82 -4.61 -0.82 -7.45
C LEU A 82 -3.38 -0.08 -7.99
N GLU A 83 -2.57 0.42 -7.07
CA GLU A 83 -1.31 1.09 -7.34
C GLU A 83 -0.19 0.35 -6.59
N VAL A 84 0.99 0.29 -7.20
CA VAL A 84 2.15 -0.40 -6.66
C VAL A 84 3.34 0.54 -6.63
N TYR A 85 3.97 0.65 -5.47
CA TYR A 85 5.28 1.27 -5.29
C TYR A 85 6.33 0.17 -5.17
N THR A 86 7.42 0.26 -5.92
CA THR A 86 8.54 -0.69 -5.84
C THR A 86 9.75 0.03 -5.26
N LEU A 87 10.26 -0.45 -4.14
CA LEU A 87 11.42 0.12 -3.45
C LEU A 87 12.70 -0.17 -4.27
N GLY A 88 13.59 0.81 -4.37
CA GLY A 88 14.86 0.68 -5.11
C GLY A 88 14.74 0.63 -6.64
N ALA A 89 13.54 0.84 -7.19
CA ALA A 89 13.34 1.03 -8.63
C ALA A 89 13.23 2.53 -8.95
N ASN A 90 12.15 2.96 -9.60
CA ASN A 90 11.95 4.36 -10.00
C ASN A 90 11.30 5.26 -8.94
N GLU A 91 11.16 4.78 -7.69
CA GLU A 91 10.50 5.49 -6.57
C GLU A 91 9.16 6.16 -6.93
N LYS A 92 8.38 5.51 -7.79
CA LYS A 92 7.12 6.04 -8.31
C LYS A 92 6.02 5.00 -8.16
N TRP A 93 4.82 5.49 -7.87
CA TRP A 93 3.61 4.68 -7.88
C TRP A 93 3.20 4.37 -9.32
N LYS A 94 2.99 3.10 -9.61
CA LYS A 94 2.44 2.63 -10.89
C LYS A 94 1.02 2.14 -10.67
N ASN A 95 0.06 2.70 -11.41
CA ASN A 95 -1.30 2.17 -11.46
C ASN A 95 -1.29 0.86 -12.28
N VAL A 96 -1.84 -0.21 -11.71
CA VAL A 96 -1.90 -1.54 -12.37
C VAL A 96 -3.31 -1.88 -12.86
N GLY A 97 -4.24 -0.92 -12.78
CA GLY A 97 -5.61 -1.03 -13.28
C GLY A 97 -6.65 -1.18 -12.18
N LYS A 98 -7.86 -1.57 -12.60
CA LYS A 98 -8.98 -1.83 -11.72
C LYS A 98 -8.76 -3.14 -10.97
N ALA A 99 -8.98 -3.13 -9.67
CA ALA A 99 -9.05 -4.35 -8.89
C ALA A 99 -10.40 -5.06 -9.16
N PRO A 100 -10.45 -6.40 -9.12
CA PRO A 100 -11.70 -7.15 -9.29
C PRO A 100 -12.76 -6.76 -8.26
N GLU A 101 -12.33 -6.34 -7.07
CA GLU A 101 -13.19 -5.96 -5.95
C GLU A 101 -12.61 -4.75 -5.19
N PRO A 102 -13.44 -3.98 -4.43
CA PRO A 102 -12.96 -2.99 -3.47
C PRO A 102 -12.09 -3.59 -2.36
N LEU A 103 -10.77 -3.68 -2.55
CA LEU A 103 -9.80 -4.20 -1.57
C LEU A 103 -9.64 -3.32 -0.31
N CYS A 104 -10.50 -2.31 -0.13
CA CYS A 104 -10.45 -1.36 0.96
C CYS A 104 -10.83 -1.98 2.31
N GLY A 105 -9.82 -2.40 3.06
CA GLY A 105 -9.96 -3.03 4.38
C GLY A 105 -9.64 -4.53 4.40
N LEU A 106 -9.36 -5.11 3.24
CA LEU A 106 -9.34 -6.56 3.06
C LEU A 106 -7.94 -7.16 3.03
N PHE A 107 -6.89 -6.35 2.88
CA PHE A 107 -5.52 -6.89 2.86
C PHE A 107 -5.14 -7.53 4.19
N SER A 108 -4.71 -8.78 4.11
CA SER A 108 -4.04 -9.45 5.21
C SER A 108 -2.73 -8.73 5.54
N LYS A 109 -2.44 -8.62 6.83
CA LYS A 109 -1.13 -8.16 7.32
C LYS A 109 -0.04 -9.23 7.16
N VAL A 110 -0.45 -10.47 6.87
CA VAL A 110 0.44 -11.62 6.73
C VAL A 110 0.77 -11.82 5.27
N ASN A 111 2.06 -11.98 5.00
CA ASN A 111 2.57 -12.38 3.70
C ASN A 111 2.88 -13.88 3.71
N ILE A 112 2.30 -14.66 2.80
CA ILE A 112 2.58 -16.09 2.66
C ILE A 112 3.30 -16.29 1.34
N ASN A 113 4.55 -16.75 1.38
CA ASN A 113 5.38 -17.02 0.20
C ASN A 113 5.59 -15.85 -0.78
N GLY A 114 5.52 -14.61 -0.31
CA GLY A 114 5.61 -13.40 -1.16
C GLY A 114 4.26 -12.90 -1.66
N VAL A 115 3.17 -13.61 -1.35
CA VAL A 115 1.80 -13.28 -1.76
C VAL A 115 1.06 -12.60 -0.61
N ILE A 116 0.36 -11.51 -0.94
CA ILE A 116 -0.59 -10.87 -0.04
C ILE A 116 -1.97 -11.46 -0.33
N HIS A 117 -2.58 -12.04 0.68
CA HIS A 117 -3.97 -12.46 0.62
C HIS A 117 -4.89 -11.29 0.99
N TRP A 118 -6.08 -11.29 0.42
CA TRP A 118 -7.17 -10.44 0.87
C TRP A 118 -8.38 -11.33 1.18
N MET A 119 -9.14 -10.97 2.22
CA MET A 119 -10.43 -11.62 2.47
C MET A 119 -11.46 -11.01 1.51
N GLY A 120 -12.34 -11.81 0.93
CA GLY A 120 -13.53 -11.31 0.21
C GLY A 120 -14.63 -10.97 1.19
#